data_AF-A0A922G8M4-F1
#
_entry.id   AF-A0A922G8M4-F1
#
_cell.length_a   1.000
_cell.length_b   1.000
_cell.length_c   1.000
_cell.angle_alpha   90.00
_cell.angle_beta   90.00
_cell.angle_gamma   90.00
#
_symmetry.space_group_name_H-M   'P 1'
#
loop_
_entity.id
_entity.type
_entity.pdbx_description
1 polymer ?
#
loop_
_entity_poly.entity_id
_entity_poly.type
_entity_poly.pdbx_seq_one_letter_code
_entity_poly.pdbx_strand_id
1 'polypeptide(L)'
;MLLSSCSTGCKCGISCLNKPFQSRPVKKMKLVKTEKCGSGIVADEDIKQGEFVIEYVGEVIDDKTCEERLWNMKHRGETNFYLCEINRDMVIDATYKGNRSRYINHSCCPNTEMQKWIIDGETRIGIFATCDIKKGEHLTYDYQFVQFGADQDCHCGAVGCRRKLGVKPTKPKMSSDAALKLVAYQVYQNGGLHVGSSNVCTLRGTCSHNCIGEVIRIIRPMNERSFGIIKHFDNFSQKHLIMFEDGAVEFLDMTKEDWEFVTL
;
A
#
# COMPACT_ATOMS: atom_id res chain seq x y z
N MET A 1 7.03 -0.49 16.58
CA MET A 1 7.33 0.95 16.75
C MET A 1 6.08 1.61 17.32
N LEU A 2 6.17 2.43 18.37
CA LEU A 2 5.01 3.15 18.91
C LEU A 2 4.76 4.38 18.03
N LEU A 3 3.64 4.42 17.29
CA LEU A 3 3.26 5.55 16.42
C LEU A 3 2.76 6.74 17.27
N SER A 4 3.68 7.32 18.03
CA SER A 4 3.42 8.47 18.92
C SER A 4 4.31 9.62 18.50
N SER A 5 3.73 10.80 18.34
CA SER A 5 4.50 12.02 18.06
C SER A 5 5.24 12.49 19.32
N CYS A 6 6.40 13.09 19.15
CA CYS A 6 7.06 13.84 20.21
C CYS A 6 6.26 15.10 20.54
N SER A 7 6.21 15.46 21.83
CA SER A 7 5.54 16.68 22.28
C SER A 7 6.28 17.95 21.85
N THR A 8 5.64 19.10 22.01
CA THR A 8 6.24 20.43 21.79
C THR A 8 7.54 20.61 22.58
N GLY A 9 7.65 20.03 23.78
CA GLY A 9 8.84 20.04 24.64
C GLY A 9 9.99 19.11 24.22
N CYS A 10 9.94 18.51 23.03
CA CYS A 10 11.02 17.66 22.52
C CYS A 10 12.35 18.43 22.43
N LYS A 11 13.42 17.84 22.99
CA LYS A 11 14.78 18.41 22.95
C LYS A 11 15.33 18.57 21.52
N CYS A 12 14.78 17.85 20.54
CA CYS A 12 15.15 17.99 19.13
C CYS A 12 14.58 19.26 18.47
N GLY A 13 13.71 20.03 19.15
CA GLY A 13 13.16 21.28 18.60
C GLY A 13 12.43 21.06 17.27
N ILE A 14 12.74 21.89 16.27
CA ILE A 14 12.14 21.87 14.92
C ILE A 14 12.71 20.77 14.01
N SER A 15 13.86 20.17 14.34
CA SER A 15 14.45 19.08 13.55
C SER A 15 13.94 17.70 13.97
N CYS A 16 12.99 17.65 14.91
CA CYS A 16 12.38 16.40 15.34
C CYS A 16 11.62 15.73 14.17
N LEU A 17 12.17 14.63 13.67
CA LEU A 17 11.52 13.84 12.62
C LEU A 17 10.25 13.12 13.10
N ASN A 18 10.06 13.02 14.42
CA ASN A 18 8.90 12.40 15.06
C ASN A 18 7.78 13.42 15.38
N LYS A 19 7.59 14.42 14.51
CA LYS A 19 6.46 15.38 14.55
C LYS A 19 5.80 15.51 13.17
N PRO A 20 5.24 14.42 12.61
CA PRO A 20 4.79 14.41 11.22
C PRO A 20 3.62 15.37 10.91
N PHE A 21 2.81 15.75 11.89
CA PHE A 21 1.57 16.51 11.66
C PHE A 21 1.73 18.02 11.93
N GLN A 22 2.56 18.39 12.92
CA GLN A 22 2.72 19.78 13.33
C GLN A 22 3.80 20.53 12.54
N SER A 23 4.84 19.81 12.06
CA SER A 23 6.04 20.45 11.50
C SER A 23 6.51 19.91 10.15
N ARG A 24 5.88 18.87 9.58
CA ARG A 24 6.20 18.45 8.20
C ARG A 24 5.28 19.12 7.19
N PRO A 25 5.82 19.70 6.12
CA PRO A 25 5.01 20.23 5.04
C PRO A 25 4.24 19.09 4.36
N VAL A 26 2.95 19.32 4.13
CA VAL A 26 2.11 18.45 3.30
C VAL A 26 2.71 18.37 1.89
N LYS A 27 2.73 17.18 1.29
CA LYS A 27 3.25 17.00 -0.07
C LYS A 27 2.38 17.70 -1.10
N LYS A 28 3.00 18.25 -2.14
CA LYS A 28 2.31 18.90 -3.25
C LYS A 28 1.52 17.86 -4.03
N MET A 29 0.25 18.18 -4.29
CA MET A 29 -0.68 17.27 -4.95
C MET A 29 -1.73 18.04 -5.75
N LYS A 30 -2.24 17.41 -6.80
CA LYS A 30 -3.23 17.99 -7.71
C LYS A 30 -4.50 17.16 -7.73
N LEU A 31 -5.63 17.86 -7.72
CA LEU A 31 -6.95 17.27 -7.94
C LEU A 31 -7.15 17.04 -9.43
N VAL A 32 -7.55 15.83 -9.80
CA VAL A 32 -7.81 15.42 -11.19
C VAL A 32 -9.19 14.77 -11.30
N LYS A 33 -9.75 14.75 -12.51
CA LYS A 33 -10.94 13.95 -12.81
C LYS A 33 -10.49 12.59 -13.31
N THR A 34 -11.09 11.53 -12.75
CA THR A 34 -10.90 10.15 -13.17
C THR A 34 -12.10 9.73 -14.01
N GLU A 35 -11.91 8.73 -14.87
CA GLU A 35 -12.97 8.27 -15.77
C GLU A 35 -14.15 7.62 -15.04
N LYS A 36 -13.89 6.86 -13.97
CA LYS A 36 -14.89 6.00 -13.31
C LYS A 36 -15.06 6.26 -11.81
N CYS A 37 -14.14 6.96 -11.17
CA CYS A 37 -14.11 7.12 -9.70
C CYS A 37 -14.33 8.58 -9.27
N GLY A 38 -14.89 9.42 -10.15
CA GLY A 38 -15.08 10.84 -9.86
C GLY A 38 -13.76 11.60 -9.76
N SER A 39 -13.57 12.36 -8.69
CA SER A 39 -12.31 13.11 -8.47
C SER A 39 -11.24 12.22 -7.86
N GLY A 40 -9.97 12.45 -8.20
CA GLY A 40 -8.81 11.74 -7.68
C GLY A 40 -7.66 12.69 -7.35
N ILE A 41 -6.63 12.20 -6.67
CA ILE A 41 -5.40 12.94 -6.38
C ILE A 41 -4.21 12.32 -7.11
N VAL A 42 -3.36 13.18 -7.67
CA VAL A 42 -2.02 12.82 -8.17
C VAL A 42 -0.93 13.60 -7.43
N ALA A 43 0.26 13.02 -7.32
CA ALA A 43 1.45 13.69 -6.79
C ALA A 43 1.87 14.85 -7.71
N ASP A 44 2.22 16.00 -7.14
CA ASP A 44 2.77 17.16 -7.89
C ASP A 44 4.27 17.40 -7.61
N GLU A 45 4.88 16.46 -6.88
CA GLU A 45 6.31 16.33 -6.65
C GLU A 45 6.66 14.85 -6.45
N ASP A 46 7.94 14.49 -6.51
CA ASP A 46 8.41 13.16 -6.16
C ASP A 46 8.31 12.96 -4.64
N ILE A 47 7.82 11.80 -4.21
CA ILE A 47 7.63 11.44 -2.80
C ILE A 47 8.41 10.14 -2.55
N LYS A 48 9.23 10.11 -1.50
CA LYS A 48 10.02 8.94 -1.13
C LYS A 48 9.24 8.01 -0.21
N GLN A 49 9.59 6.72 -0.26
CA GLN A 49 9.04 5.73 0.66
C GLN A 49 9.16 6.18 2.12
N GLY A 50 8.09 6.00 2.90
CA GLY A 50 8.00 6.36 4.31
C GLY A 50 7.75 7.84 4.59
N GLU A 51 7.70 8.71 3.56
CA GLU A 51 7.39 10.12 3.77
C GLU A 51 5.92 10.35 4.13
N PHE A 52 5.69 11.34 5.00
CA PHE A 52 4.35 11.84 5.30
C PHE A 52 3.80 12.58 4.09
N VAL A 53 2.59 12.21 3.66
CA VAL A 53 1.90 12.79 2.51
C VAL A 53 0.94 13.89 2.98
N ILE A 54 -0.07 13.52 3.77
CA ILE A 54 -1.12 14.42 4.26
C ILE A 54 -1.87 13.76 5.44
N GLU A 55 -2.47 14.57 6.31
CA GLU A 55 -3.41 14.10 7.34
C GLU A 55 -4.81 13.92 6.76
N TYR A 56 -5.51 12.85 7.14
CA TYR A 56 -6.93 12.69 6.87
C TYR A 56 -7.74 13.43 7.94
N VAL A 57 -8.27 14.60 7.58
CA VAL A 57 -9.01 15.49 8.50
C VAL A 57 -10.48 15.59 8.12
N GLY A 58 -11.32 15.74 9.13
CA GLY A 58 -12.74 15.98 9.00
C GLY A 58 -13.38 16.21 10.36
N GLU A 59 -14.71 16.12 10.43
CA GLU A 59 -15.45 16.20 11.68
C GLU A 59 -15.31 14.87 12.43
N VAL A 60 -14.90 14.91 13.70
CA VAL A 60 -14.93 13.72 14.56
C VAL A 60 -16.35 13.56 15.10
N ILE A 61 -17.00 12.46 14.75
CA ILE A 61 -18.38 12.16 15.11
C ILE A 61 -18.48 10.79 15.81
N ASP A 62 -19.52 10.63 16.62
CA ASP A 62 -19.86 9.36 17.25
C ASP A 62 -20.64 8.43 16.30
N ASP A 63 -20.80 7.17 16.71
CA ASP A 63 -21.48 6.14 15.91
C ASP A 63 -22.93 6.51 15.57
N LYS A 64 -23.64 7.14 16.52
CA LYS A 64 -25.03 7.56 16.32
C LYS A 64 -25.12 8.60 15.20
N THR A 65 -24.29 9.64 15.26
CA THR A 65 -24.24 10.68 14.22
C THR A 65 -23.78 10.08 12.88
N CYS A 66 -22.83 9.15 12.91
CA CYS A 66 -22.34 8.44 11.72
C CYS A 66 -23.47 7.67 11.03
N GLU A 67 -24.24 6.88 11.78
CA GLU A 67 -25.39 6.14 11.27
C GLU A 67 -26.47 7.06 10.69
N GLU A 68 -26.83 8.14 11.40
CA GLU A 68 -27.79 9.13 10.92
C GLU A 68 -27.35 9.76 9.59
N ARG A 69 -26.07 10.14 9.46
CA ARG A 69 -25.51 10.71 8.23
C ARG A 69 -25.52 9.69 7.09
N LEU A 70 -25.10 8.46 7.37
CA LEU A 70 -25.09 7.36 6.40
C LEU A 70 -26.50 7.07 5.85
N TRP A 71 -27.52 7.05 6.70
CA TRP A 71 -28.91 6.91 6.25
C TRP A 71 -29.34 8.09 5.38
N ASN A 72 -29.05 9.33 5.77
CA ASN A 72 -29.39 10.50 4.97
C ASN A 72 -28.71 10.48 3.59
N MET A 73 -27.43 10.10 3.53
CA MET A 73 -26.68 9.94 2.27
C MET A 73 -27.31 8.86 1.38
N LYS A 74 -27.69 7.72 1.95
CA LYS A 74 -28.37 6.64 1.24
C LYS A 74 -29.71 7.08 0.65
N HIS A 75 -30.53 7.80 1.42
CA HIS A 75 -31.82 8.34 0.93
C HIS A 75 -31.64 9.35 -0.21
N ARG A 76 -30.53 10.10 -0.20
CA ARG A 76 -30.17 11.05 -1.26
C ARG A 76 -29.50 10.39 -2.47
N GLY A 77 -29.24 9.09 -2.43
CA GLY A 77 -28.55 8.36 -3.49
C GLY A 77 -27.08 8.74 -3.63
N GLU A 78 -26.44 9.20 -2.56
CA GLU A 78 -25.01 9.50 -2.58
C GLU A 78 -24.18 8.21 -2.73
N THR A 79 -23.16 8.27 -3.59
CA THR A 79 -22.30 7.13 -3.90
C THR A 79 -20.88 7.29 -3.35
N ASN A 80 -20.51 8.47 -2.85
CA ASN A 80 -19.18 8.75 -2.32
C ASN A 80 -19.26 8.94 -0.81
N PHE A 81 -18.54 8.09 -0.06
CA PHE A 81 -18.50 8.13 1.40
C PHE A 81 -17.10 8.53 1.87
N TYR A 82 -17.03 9.46 2.83
CA TYR A 82 -15.77 10.05 3.30
C TYR A 82 -15.54 9.79 4.79
N LEU A 83 -15.86 8.58 5.24
CA LEU A 83 -15.81 8.16 6.63
C LEU A 83 -14.55 7.33 6.89
N CYS A 84 -13.84 7.64 7.97
CA CYS A 84 -12.62 6.93 8.39
C CYS A 84 -12.68 6.61 9.88
N GLU A 85 -12.67 5.33 10.23
CA GLU A 85 -12.74 4.86 11.63
C GLU A 85 -11.43 5.15 12.39
N ILE A 86 -11.52 5.95 13.44
CA ILE A 86 -10.39 6.24 14.34
C ILE A 86 -10.26 5.12 15.37
N ASN A 87 -11.36 4.79 16.03
CA ASN A 87 -11.51 3.73 17.02
C ASN A 87 -12.98 3.31 17.08
N ARG A 88 -13.34 2.43 18.03
CA ARG A 88 -14.66 1.81 18.09
C ARG A 88 -15.83 2.79 18.19
N ASP A 89 -15.62 3.98 18.74
CA ASP A 89 -16.70 4.93 19.06
C ASP A 89 -16.55 6.27 18.32
N MET A 90 -15.51 6.41 17.46
CA MET A 90 -15.19 7.67 16.79
C MET A 90 -14.81 7.47 15.32
N VAL A 91 -15.44 8.27 14.48
CA VAL A 91 -15.25 8.30 13.02
C VAL A 91 -14.89 9.72 12.58
N ILE A 92 -13.93 9.86 11.67
CA ILE A 92 -13.68 11.11 10.93
C ILE A 92 -14.60 11.14 9.73
N ASP A 93 -15.52 12.11 9.69
CA ASP A 93 -16.36 12.41 8.54
C ASP A 93 -15.83 13.63 7.78
N ALA A 94 -15.23 13.37 6.61
CA ALA A 94 -14.73 14.40 5.71
C ALA A 94 -15.76 14.86 4.66
N THR A 95 -17.05 14.56 4.84
CA THR A 95 -18.12 14.90 3.87
C THR A 95 -18.27 16.40 3.73
N TYR A 96 -18.45 17.12 4.84
CA TYR A 96 -18.71 18.57 4.85
C TYR A 96 -17.48 19.43 5.15
N LYS A 97 -16.58 18.93 6.00
CA LYS A 97 -15.32 19.59 6.36
C LYS A 97 -14.19 18.59 6.16
N GLY A 98 -13.15 18.98 5.43
CA GLY A 98 -12.02 18.12 5.19
C GLY A 98 -10.94 18.82 4.36
N ASN A 99 -9.92 18.08 3.96
CA ASN A 99 -8.86 18.57 3.08
C ASN A 99 -8.77 17.71 1.81
N ARG A 100 -7.67 17.83 1.04
CA ARG A 100 -7.47 17.08 -0.21
C ARG A 100 -7.43 15.55 -0.03
N SER A 101 -7.15 15.05 1.17
CA SER A 101 -7.06 13.60 1.46
C SER A 101 -8.35 12.85 1.13
N ARG A 102 -9.52 13.49 1.27
CA ARG A 102 -10.84 12.90 0.95
C ARG A 102 -11.00 12.46 -0.51
N TYR A 103 -10.14 12.94 -1.41
CA TYR A 103 -10.18 12.62 -2.84
C TYR A 103 -9.13 11.57 -3.25
N ILE A 104 -8.36 11.02 -2.30
CA ILE A 104 -7.42 9.94 -2.57
C ILE A 104 -8.23 8.66 -2.76
N ASN A 105 -8.10 8.04 -3.92
CA ASN A 105 -8.94 6.91 -4.32
C ASN A 105 -8.43 5.57 -3.79
N HIS A 106 -9.32 4.57 -3.85
CA HIS A 106 -8.97 3.19 -3.53
C HIS A 106 -8.04 2.56 -4.59
N SER A 107 -7.04 1.79 -4.13
CA SER A 107 -6.38 0.76 -4.94
C SER A 107 -6.21 -0.55 -4.16
N CYS A 108 -6.36 -1.69 -4.85
CA CYS A 108 -6.02 -3.01 -4.31
C CYS A 108 -4.50 -3.26 -4.27
N CYS A 109 -3.72 -2.44 -4.99
CA CYS A 109 -2.26 -2.38 -4.90
C CYS A 109 -1.86 -0.90 -4.69
N PRO A 110 -2.05 -0.37 -3.47
CA PRO A 110 -1.85 1.04 -3.18
C PRO A 110 -0.37 1.41 -3.06
N ASN A 111 -0.07 2.69 -3.22
CA ASN A 111 1.25 3.30 -3.01
C ASN A 111 1.33 4.18 -1.74
N THR A 112 0.20 4.33 -1.03
CA THR A 112 0.16 4.95 0.29
C THR A 112 -0.62 4.09 1.29
N GLU A 113 -0.40 4.35 2.57
CA GLU A 113 -1.12 3.70 3.66
C GLU A 113 -1.59 4.72 4.71
N MET A 114 -2.65 4.38 5.43
CA MET A 114 -3.14 5.14 6.58
C MET A 114 -2.51 4.63 7.87
N GLN A 115 -1.95 5.53 8.67
CA GLN A 115 -1.36 5.23 9.97
C GLN A 115 -2.08 6.01 11.07
N LYS A 116 -2.42 5.30 12.16
CA LYS A 116 -2.96 5.89 13.40
C LYS A 116 -1.80 6.42 14.24
N TRP A 117 -1.83 7.71 14.55
CA TRP A 117 -0.83 8.39 15.37
C TRP A 117 -1.48 9.00 16.61
N ILE A 118 -0.83 8.87 17.76
CA ILE A 118 -1.23 9.58 18.98
C ILE A 118 -0.38 10.85 19.09
N ILE A 119 -1.04 12.00 19.16
CA ILE A 119 -0.42 13.33 19.24
C ILE A 119 -1.11 14.10 20.34
N ASP A 120 -0.36 14.45 21.38
CA ASP A 120 -0.86 15.20 22.54
C ASP A 120 -2.12 14.56 23.17
N GLY A 121 -2.22 13.23 23.12
CA GLY A 121 -3.35 12.45 23.63
C GLY A 121 -4.50 12.25 22.64
N GLU A 122 -4.48 12.89 21.49
CA GLU A 122 -5.49 12.74 20.42
C GLU A 122 -5.03 11.71 19.38
N THR A 123 -5.95 10.88 18.89
CA THR A 123 -5.65 9.99 17.76
C THR A 123 -5.91 10.71 16.44
N ARG A 124 -4.93 10.69 15.55
CA ARG A 124 -4.95 11.31 14.22
C ARG A 124 -4.57 10.29 13.15
N ILE A 125 -5.04 10.51 11.93
CA ILE A 125 -4.78 9.61 10.79
C ILE A 125 -3.86 10.31 9.80
N GLY A 126 -2.64 9.81 9.66
CA GLY A 126 -1.69 10.28 8.66
C GLY A 126 -1.62 9.33 7.47
N ILE A 127 -1.45 9.88 6.27
CA ILE A 127 -1.21 9.09 5.06
C ILE A 127 0.28 9.15 4.74
N PHE A 128 0.89 7.99 4.55
CA PHE A 128 2.33 7.84 4.31
C PHE A 128 2.59 7.05 3.03
N ALA A 129 3.68 7.35 2.33
CA ALA A 129 4.07 6.61 1.13
C ALA A 129 4.64 5.23 1.49
N THR A 130 4.19 4.18 0.80
CA THR A 130 4.69 2.80 1.00
C THR A 130 5.78 2.42 0.01
N CYS A 131 5.96 3.22 -1.04
CA CYS A 131 7.04 3.12 -2.03
C CYS A 131 7.49 4.52 -2.47
N ASP A 132 8.49 4.60 -3.33
CA ASP A 132 8.77 5.84 -4.06
C ASP A 132 7.62 6.12 -5.05
N ILE A 133 7.14 7.36 -5.07
CA ILE A 133 6.03 7.84 -5.91
C ILE A 133 6.54 8.98 -6.78
N LYS A 134 6.31 8.89 -8.08
CA LYS A 134 6.72 9.92 -9.03
C LYS A 134 5.66 11.00 -9.20
N LYS A 135 6.12 12.22 -9.48
CA LYS A 135 5.21 13.29 -9.89
C LYS A 135 4.31 12.84 -11.04
N GLY A 136 3.01 13.06 -10.88
CA GLY A 136 1.97 12.66 -11.83
C GLY A 136 1.29 11.33 -11.52
N GLU A 137 1.86 10.51 -10.64
CA GLU A 137 1.23 9.25 -10.23
C GLU A 137 0.03 9.48 -9.32
N HIS A 138 -1.00 8.65 -9.46
CA HIS A 138 -2.15 8.66 -8.57
C HIS A 138 -1.75 8.24 -7.16
N LEU A 139 -2.15 9.02 -6.16
CA LEU A 139 -2.06 8.61 -4.76
C LEU A 139 -3.28 7.73 -4.46
N THR A 140 -3.04 6.56 -3.87
CA THR A 140 -4.10 5.61 -3.53
C THR A 140 -3.78 4.81 -2.27
N TYR A 141 -4.80 4.48 -1.47
CA TYR A 141 -4.69 3.56 -0.33
C TYR A 141 -5.76 2.46 -0.37
N ASP A 142 -5.57 1.37 0.36
CA ASP A 142 -6.64 0.38 0.56
C ASP A 142 -7.68 0.94 1.53
N TYR A 143 -8.91 1.12 1.09
CA TYR A 143 -9.99 1.67 1.92
C TYR A 143 -10.36 0.73 3.07
N GLN A 144 -10.05 -0.57 2.95
CA GLN A 144 -10.57 -1.60 3.85
C GLN A 144 -12.09 -1.43 4.07
N PHE A 145 -12.77 -1.04 2.98
CA PHE A 145 -14.09 -0.45 2.99
C PHE A 145 -15.10 -1.37 3.69
N VAL A 146 -15.77 -0.87 4.73
CA VAL A 146 -16.93 -1.56 5.29
C VAL A 146 -18.11 -1.21 4.40
N GLN A 147 -18.67 -2.21 3.75
CA GLN A 147 -19.71 -1.99 2.76
C GLN A 147 -20.98 -1.43 3.41
N PHE A 148 -21.32 -0.18 3.05
CA PHE A 148 -22.58 0.45 3.41
C PHE A 148 -23.32 0.87 2.13
N GLY A 149 -24.47 0.25 1.86
CA GLY A 149 -25.26 0.50 0.64
C GLY A 149 -24.98 -0.49 -0.49
N ALA A 150 -25.12 -0.03 -1.74
CA ALA A 150 -25.03 -0.88 -2.93
C ALA A 150 -23.59 -1.31 -3.23
N ASP A 151 -23.42 -2.51 -3.79
CA ASP A 151 -22.15 -3.02 -4.30
C ASP A 151 -21.49 -2.02 -5.26
N GLN A 152 -20.27 -1.60 -4.96
CA GLN A 152 -19.48 -0.76 -5.85
C GLN A 152 -18.34 -1.56 -6.48
N ASP A 153 -18.20 -1.43 -7.80
CA ASP A 153 -17.09 -2.04 -8.54
C ASP A 153 -15.77 -1.31 -8.28
N CYS A 154 -14.71 -2.08 -8.14
CA CYS A 154 -13.36 -1.55 -8.02
C CYS A 154 -12.76 -1.34 -9.41
N HIS A 155 -12.46 -0.08 -9.73
CA HIS A 155 -11.84 0.33 -10.99
C HIS A 155 -10.37 0.73 -10.85
N CYS A 156 -9.67 0.22 -9.84
CA CYS A 156 -8.28 0.62 -9.57
C CYS A 156 -7.24 0.19 -10.62
N GLY A 157 -7.59 -0.75 -11.50
CA GLY A 157 -6.69 -1.24 -12.56
C GLY A 157 -5.55 -2.15 -12.09
N ALA A 158 -5.41 -2.41 -10.78
CA ALA A 158 -4.39 -3.30 -10.25
C ALA A 158 -4.55 -4.73 -10.79
N VAL A 159 -3.43 -5.42 -11.05
CA VAL A 159 -3.42 -6.82 -11.53
C VAL A 159 -4.17 -7.74 -10.56
N GLY A 160 -3.96 -7.55 -9.25
CA GLY A 160 -4.67 -8.24 -8.16
C GLY A 160 -5.98 -7.58 -7.72
N CYS A 161 -6.67 -6.84 -8.60
CA CYS A 161 -7.90 -6.12 -8.23
C CYS A 161 -8.99 -7.09 -7.73
N ARG A 162 -9.56 -6.76 -6.56
CA ARG A 162 -10.64 -7.53 -5.90
C ARG A 162 -12.01 -7.36 -6.57
N ARG A 163 -12.09 -6.60 -7.67
CA ARG A 163 -13.29 -6.32 -8.48
C ARG A 163 -14.41 -5.54 -7.79
N LYS A 164 -14.51 -5.59 -6.47
CA LYS A 164 -15.48 -4.86 -5.64
C LYS A 164 -14.77 -4.08 -4.52
N LEU A 165 -15.31 -2.95 -4.13
CA LEU A 165 -14.88 -2.24 -2.92
C LEU A 165 -15.37 -2.99 -1.67
N GLY A 166 -14.50 -3.10 -0.67
CA GLY A 166 -14.84 -3.69 0.64
C GLY A 166 -14.72 -5.20 0.77
N VAL A 167 -14.36 -5.89 -0.32
CA VAL A 167 -13.96 -7.30 -0.24
C VAL A 167 -12.62 -7.38 0.50
N LYS A 168 -12.58 -8.11 1.60
CA LYS A 168 -11.32 -8.38 2.30
C LYS A 168 -10.40 -9.19 1.38
N PRO A 169 -9.07 -8.99 1.44
CA PRO A 169 -8.13 -9.82 0.70
C PRO A 169 -8.36 -11.29 1.10
N THR A 170 -8.93 -12.08 0.20
CA THR A 170 -8.85 -13.54 0.30
C THR A 170 -7.45 -13.92 -0.16
N LYS A 171 -6.82 -14.92 0.47
CA LYS A 171 -5.57 -15.49 -0.06
C LYS A 171 -5.84 -15.87 -1.52
N PRO A 172 -5.22 -15.22 -2.50
CA PRO A 172 -5.63 -15.40 -3.86
C PRO A 172 -5.08 -16.74 -4.36
N LYS A 173 -5.95 -17.61 -4.90
CA LYS A 173 -5.48 -18.63 -5.84
C LYS A 173 -5.25 -17.92 -7.17
N MET A 174 -4.08 -17.28 -7.30
CA MET A 174 -3.68 -16.61 -8.53
C MET A 174 -3.33 -17.64 -9.61
N SER A 175 -3.64 -17.34 -10.87
CA SER A 175 -3.01 -18.07 -11.97
C SER A 175 -1.54 -17.68 -12.06
N SER A 176 -0.70 -18.60 -12.55
CA SER A 176 0.75 -18.39 -12.69
C SER A 176 1.09 -17.10 -13.43
N ASP A 177 0.35 -16.78 -14.49
CA ASP A 177 0.62 -15.61 -15.33
C ASP A 177 0.27 -14.28 -14.64
N ALA A 178 -0.76 -14.28 -13.79
CA ALA A 178 -1.15 -13.09 -13.03
C ALA A 178 -0.15 -12.82 -11.89
N ALA A 179 0.33 -13.88 -11.24
CA ALA A 179 1.37 -13.81 -10.23
C ALA A 179 2.68 -13.25 -10.82
N LEU A 180 3.10 -13.79 -11.97
CA LEU A 180 4.28 -13.32 -12.69
C LEU A 180 4.23 -11.84 -13.06
N LYS A 181 3.11 -11.36 -13.60
CA LYS A 181 2.95 -9.94 -13.95
C LYS A 181 3.02 -9.01 -12.73
N LEU A 182 2.48 -9.46 -11.59
CA LEU A 182 2.49 -8.69 -10.36
C LEU A 182 3.90 -8.60 -9.76
N VAL A 183 4.61 -9.72 -9.75
CA VAL A 183 6.02 -9.80 -9.36
C VAL A 183 6.89 -8.93 -10.28
N ALA A 184 6.70 -9.01 -11.60
CA ALA A 184 7.41 -8.16 -12.58
C ALA A 184 7.16 -6.65 -12.36
N TYR A 185 5.92 -6.25 -12.07
CA TYR A 185 5.58 -4.87 -11.78
C TYR A 185 6.25 -4.37 -10.49
N GLN A 186 6.33 -5.21 -9.46
CA GLN A 186 7.03 -4.90 -8.21
C GLN A 186 8.55 -4.79 -8.39
N VAL A 187 9.16 -5.53 -9.34
CA VAL A 187 10.56 -5.34 -9.73
C VAL A 187 10.77 -3.97 -10.36
N TYR A 188 9.89 -3.56 -11.28
CA TYR A 188 9.96 -2.26 -11.95
C TYR A 188 9.89 -1.07 -10.98
N GLN A 189 8.99 -1.12 -9.99
CA GLN A 189 8.86 -0.06 -8.98
C GLN A 189 10.06 0.05 -8.02
N ASN A 190 10.82 -1.03 -7.83
CA ASN A 190 11.97 -1.06 -6.91
C ASN A 190 13.33 -0.74 -7.60
N GLY A 191 13.32 -0.30 -8.86
CA GLY A 191 14.53 0.15 -9.56
C GLY A 191 15.53 -0.96 -9.93
N GLY A 192 15.14 -2.23 -9.86
CA GLY A 192 15.97 -3.36 -10.27
C GLY A 192 15.75 -3.70 -11.74
N LEU A 193 16.46 -3.03 -12.66
CA LEU A 193 16.50 -3.44 -14.06
C LEU A 193 17.83 -4.13 -14.34
N HIS A 194 17.91 -5.45 -14.12
CA HIS A 194 18.92 -6.28 -14.74
C HIS A 194 18.24 -7.23 -15.75
N VAL A 195 17.76 -6.63 -16.84
CA VAL A 195 17.54 -7.38 -18.09
C VAL A 195 18.92 -7.61 -18.70
N GLY A 196 19.50 -8.80 -18.47
CA GLY A 196 20.85 -9.15 -18.92
C GLY A 196 20.96 -10.64 -19.25
N SER A 197 21.36 -10.93 -20.50
CA SER A 197 21.36 -12.24 -21.16
C SER A 197 22.33 -13.31 -20.61
N SER A 198 21.90 -14.56 -20.79
CA SER A 198 22.69 -15.78 -21.08
C SER A 198 23.67 -16.29 -20.01
N ASN A 199 23.30 -17.38 -19.34
CA ASN A 199 23.76 -18.73 -19.71
C ASN A 199 23.08 -19.77 -18.80
N VAL A 200 22.73 -20.89 -19.40
CA VAL A 200 22.14 -22.09 -18.79
C VAL A 200 22.72 -22.38 -17.40
N CYS A 201 21.89 -22.28 -16.35
CA CYS A 201 22.16 -22.94 -15.08
C CYS A 201 21.49 -24.31 -15.10
N THR A 202 22.25 -25.31 -15.53
CA THR A 202 21.93 -26.71 -15.27
C THR A 202 21.85 -26.96 -13.76
N LEU A 203 20.81 -27.67 -13.36
CA LEU A 203 20.63 -28.40 -12.10
C LEU A 203 21.88 -28.46 -11.21
N ARG A 204 21.76 -27.92 -9.99
CA ARG A 204 22.73 -27.93 -8.88
C ARG A 204 24.01 -27.10 -9.13
N GLY A 205 24.02 -25.85 -8.68
CA GLY A 205 25.28 -25.10 -8.54
C GLY A 205 25.09 -23.63 -8.23
N THR A 206 25.74 -23.18 -7.16
CA THR A 206 25.96 -21.79 -6.71
C THR A 206 25.82 -20.71 -7.78
N CYS A 207 24.98 -19.71 -7.50
CA CYS A 207 24.84 -18.51 -8.31
C CYS A 207 26.09 -17.62 -8.15
N SER A 208 26.90 -17.47 -9.21
CA SER A 208 28.11 -16.62 -9.20
C SER A 208 27.81 -15.14 -9.55
N HIS A 209 26.54 -14.76 -9.66
CA HIS A 209 26.11 -13.39 -9.94
C HIS A 209 25.14 -12.89 -8.88
N ASN A 210 25.01 -11.56 -8.75
CA ASN A 210 24.08 -10.94 -7.83
C ASN A 210 22.65 -11.28 -8.22
N CYS A 211 21.99 -12.15 -7.45
CA CYS A 211 20.62 -12.59 -7.71
C CYS A 211 19.55 -11.68 -7.09
N ILE A 212 19.94 -10.60 -6.40
CA ILE A 212 19.01 -9.64 -5.80
C ILE A 212 18.26 -8.89 -6.90
N GLY A 213 16.94 -8.92 -6.84
CA GLY A 213 16.04 -8.32 -7.82
C GLY A 213 15.47 -9.32 -8.84
N GLU A 214 16.02 -10.53 -8.90
CA GLU A 214 15.58 -11.56 -9.85
C GLU A 214 14.26 -12.20 -9.43
N VAL A 215 13.46 -12.55 -10.44
CA VAL A 215 12.21 -13.30 -10.27
C VAL A 215 12.50 -14.78 -10.31
N ILE A 216 12.00 -15.49 -9.30
CA ILE A 216 12.15 -16.93 -9.17
C ILE A 216 10.78 -17.60 -9.11
N ARG A 217 10.71 -18.83 -9.63
CA ARG A 217 9.61 -19.76 -9.41
C ARG A 217 10.05 -20.83 -8.44
N ILE A 218 9.39 -20.95 -7.28
CA ILE A 218 9.60 -22.00 -6.29
C ILE A 218 8.56 -23.11 -6.52
N ILE A 219 9.04 -24.35 -6.62
CA ILE A 219 8.25 -25.53 -6.96
C ILE A 219 7.96 -26.29 -5.66
N ARG A 220 6.75 -26.12 -5.10
CA ARG A 220 6.30 -26.78 -3.86
C ARG A 220 5.04 -27.62 -4.10
N PRO A 221 4.94 -28.84 -3.52
CA PRO A 221 3.83 -29.77 -3.78
C PRO A 221 2.44 -29.28 -3.33
N MET A 222 2.36 -28.24 -2.49
CA MET A 222 1.10 -27.65 -1.95
C MET A 222 0.71 -26.28 -2.55
N ASN A 223 1.39 -25.82 -3.62
CA ASN A 223 0.93 -24.79 -4.57
C ASN A 223 0.13 -23.57 -4.02
N GLU A 224 0.64 -22.87 -2.99
CA GLU A 224 0.09 -21.56 -2.58
C GLU A 224 0.97 -20.35 -2.93
N ARG A 225 2.29 -20.54 -3.11
CA ARG A 225 3.23 -19.46 -3.43
C ARG A 225 4.26 -19.97 -4.41
N SER A 226 4.10 -19.57 -5.68
CA SER A 226 4.95 -20.09 -6.74
C SER A 226 5.99 -19.09 -7.21
N PHE A 227 5.71 -17.78 -7.16
CA PHE A 227 6.62 -16.76 -7.67
C PHE A 227 7.00 -15.74 -6.61
N GLY A 228 8.26 -15.30 -6.66
CA GLY A 228 8.76 -14.27 -5.77
C GLY A 228 10.00 -13.57 -6.31
N ILE A 229 10.40 -12.51 -5.61
CA ILE A 229 11.59 -11.70 -5.90
C ILE A 229 12.59 -11.90 -4.78
N ILE A 230 13.85 -12.13 -5.14
CA ILE A 230 14.95 -12.13 -4.17
C ILE A 230 15.22 -10.68 -3.74
N LYS A 231 14.95 -10.34 -2.49
CA LYS A 231 15.17 -8.98 -1.94
C LYS A 231 16.52 -8.81 -1.27
N HIS A 232 17.02 -9.86 -0.63
CA HIS A 232 18.24 -9.80 0.16
C HIS A 232 18.85 -11.19 0.36
N PHE A 233 20.15 -11.25 0.62
CA PHE A 233 20.84 -12.46 1.07
C PHE A 233 21.52 -12.19 2.41
N ASP A 234 21.18 -12.98 3.43
CA ASP A 234 21.79 -12.91 4.75
C ASP A 234 23.00 -13.85 4.81
N ASN A 235 24.20 -13.27 4.89
CA ASN A 235 25.45 -14.00 5.00
C ASN A 235 25.57 -14.84 6.28
N PHE A 236 24.87 -14.49 7.36
CA PHE A 236 24.97 -15.23 8.62
C PHE A 236 24.13 -16.52 8.57
N SER A 237 22.87 -16.42 8.15
CA SER A 237 21.98 -17.58 8.05
C SER A 237 22.09 -18.34 6.73
N GLN A 238 22.79 -17.79 5.73
CA GLN A 238 22.87 -18.32 4.35
C GLN A 238 21.49 -18.45 3.68
N LYS A 239 20.55 -17.56 4.03
CA LYS A 239 19.18 -17.55 3.50
C LYS A 239 18.90 -16.29 2.68
N HIS A 240 18.00 -16.44 1.71
CA HIS A 240 17.49 -15.36 0.88
C HIS A 240 16.15 -14.87 1.41
N LEU A 241 15.95 -13.55 1.45
CA LEU A 241 14.67 -12.94 1.72
C LEU A 241 13.86 -12.89 0.43
N ILE A 242 12.79 -13.66 0.34
CA ILE A 242 11.92 -13.73 -0.83
C ILE A 242 10.62 -12.99 -0.55
N MET A 243 10.26 -12.06 -1.42
CA MET A 243 8.93 -11.42 -1.44
C MET A 243 8.07 -12.10 -2.49
N PHE A 244 6.97 -12.70 -2.08
CA PHE A 244 6.07 -13.45 -2.95
C PHE A 244 5.02 -12.57 -3.62
N GLU A 245 4.34 -13.14 -4.62
CA GLU A 245 3.20 -12.54 -5.35
C GLU A 245 2.03 -12.07 -4.44
N ASP A 246 1.86 -12.65 -3.26
CA ASP A 246 0.86 -12.25 -2.27
C ASP A 246 1.34 -11.11 -1.34
N GLY A 247 2.57 -10.61 -1.55
CA GLY A 247 3.23 -9.62 -0.72
C GLY A 247 3.83 -10.17 0.58
N ALA A 248 3.68 -11.48 0.85
CA ALA A 248 4.32 -12.10 2.00
C ALA A 248 5.84 -12.19 1.79
N VAL A 249 6.57 -12.20 2.89
CA VAL A 249 8.03 -12.25 2.89
C VAL A 249 8.51 -13.45 3.70
N GLU A 250 9.44 -14.23 3.17
CA GLU A 250 9.98 -15.45 3.80
C GLU A 250 11.51 -15.52 3.64
N PHE A 251 12.22 -16.00 4.66
CA PHE A 251 13.64 -16.32 4.57
C PHE A 251 13.82 -17.78 4.15
N LEU A 252 14.32 -18.00 2.94
CA LEU A 252 14.49 -19.32 2.34
C LEU A 252 15.95 -19.69 2.14
N ASP A 253 16.28 -20.91 2.56
CA ASP A 253 17.53 -21.55 2.15
C ASP A 253 17.32 -22.14 0.75
N MET A 254 17.69 -21.34 -0.26
CA MET A 254 17.51 -21.68 -1.68
C MET A 254 18.31 -22.93 -2.10
N THR A 255 19.23 -23.44 -1.27
CA THR A 255 19.93 -24.71 -1.55
C THR A 255 19.09 -25.95 -1.20
N LYS A 256 18.02 -25.76 -0.43
CA LYS A 256 17.12 -26.82 0.07
C LYS A 256 15.74 -26.79 -0.59
N GLU A 257 15.50 -25.84 -1.48
CA GLU A 257 14.24 -25.68 -2.21
C GLU A 257 14.44 -26.04 -3.68
N ASP A 258 13.39 -26.51 -4.34
CA ASP A 258 13.35 -26.64 -5.79
C ASP A 258 12.85 -25.32 -6.38
N TRP A 259 13.67 -24.68 -7.22
CA TRP A 259 13.34 -23.39 -7.81
C TRP A 259 14.06 -23.16 -9.15
N GLU A 260 13.55 -22.21 -9.93
CA GLU A 260 14.19 -21.75 -11.17
C GLU A 260 14.05 -20.23 -11.31
N PHE A 261 14.98 -19.62 -12.06
CA PHE A 261 14.81 -18.24 -12.50
C PHE A 261 13.70 -18.16 -13.55
N VAL A 262 12.87 -17.13 -13.45
CA VAL A 262 11.89 -16.84 -14.50
C VAL A 262 12.44 -15.73 -15.37
N THR A 263 12.60 -16.06 -16.65
CA THR A 263 12.84 -15.07 -17.69
C THR A 263 11.50 -14.47 -18.10
N LEU A 264 11.35 -13.16 -17.89
CA LEU A 264 10.17 -12.37 -18.29
C LEU A 264 10.31 -11.86 -19.72
#